data_AF-F9RBB8-F1
#
_entry.id   AF-F9RBB8-F1
#
_cell.length_a   1.000
_cell.length_b   1.000
_cell.length_c   1.000
_cell.angle_alpha   90.00
_cell.angle_beta   90.00
_cell.angle_gamma   90.00
#
_symmetry.space_group_name_H-M   'P 1'
#
loop_
_entity.id
_entity.type
_entity.pdbx_description
1 polymer ?
#
loop_
_entity_poly.entity_id
_entity_poly.type
_entity_poly.pdbx_seq_one_letter_code
_entity_poly.pdbx_strand_id
1 'polypeptide(L)'
;MNLEHAHIVYQSKFKAQEITAVEALLRIDGCLDIQDYVKNYRNPVELDSRVIELVQQDLVSQQLVIPVAINVSYHSLINDEFQQQAIDMLSGYEVTLELTEHFDIEDIAALQASIEAFRAHNISISLDNFGYDLSKAHLLEHLKFSEVKIDKRIVDGIDSDFCSYKHLAFIANKLRQFGVCNVVYKGVERQTQIDLIALFDPNAFIQGYYYSHPIPIAQLSDSNASIAREKAPLCIGEENIEKLVYDMALSQDKGSINDKIQQVDSIGTIYHEDYRQTLANFSDVYYRKNDISINSILKIIDSSSNLVVIRNASGRVIYDNQAHQDLMGMSLVGLNPEDITQIFPDYERCLIDDKELISSTQFFSIKRECFDKENYKVIRQKLRQNDQCFVIVSIYKEEHGGSYSTDTLTGCMLRDYLTRSDIKMKFRDKVVAFIDLNGFKFINDSKGHEFGDDCLVEFVNIFKLNLRYTHSNDVLIRYGGDEFVVLFDSSDAEAINNKLENINAKISRYFEQKELKLSFSFGTVLNDIDDIKGSIKIADDVMYENKKQFYNKSSQ
;
A
#
# COMPACT_ATOMS: atom_id res chain seq x y z
N MET A 1 -24.46 -32.89 -13.47
CA MET A 1 -23.56 -34.02 -13.12
C MET A 1 -23.99 -34.54 -11.77
N ASN A 2 -23.90 -35.85 -11.52
CA ASN A 2 -24.28 -36.44 -10.23
C ASN A 2 -23.18 -36.20 -9.18
N LEU A 3 -23.56 -35.93 -7.93
CA LEU A 3 -22.65 -35.77 -6.80
C LEU A 3 -21.98 -37.09 -6.34
N GLU A 4 -22.24 -38.20 -7.03
CA GLU A 4 -21.66 -39.53 -6.76
C GLU A 4 -20.13 -39.59 -6.97
N HIS A 5 -19.56 -38.68 -7.77
CA HIS A 5 -18.11 -38.59 -8.02
C HIS A 5 -17.47 -37.37 -7.34
N ALA A 6 -18.13 -36.86 -6.28
CA ALA A 6 -17.62 -35.76 -5.47
C ALA A 6 -16.67 -36.27 -4.38
N HIS A 7 -15.55 -35.60 -4.20
CA HIS A 7 -14.58 -35.84 -3.12
C HIS A 7 -14.03 -34.52 -2.58
N ILE A 8 -13.40 -34.55 -1.41
CA ILE A 8 -12.80 -33.37 -0.78
C ILE A 8 -11.27 -33.45 -0.87
N VAL A 9 -10.64 -32.31 -1.14
CA VAL A 9 -9.20 -32.08 -0.94
C VAL A 9 -9.01 -30.92 0.02
N TYR A 10 -7.90 -30.91 0.75
CA TYR A 10 -7.66 -30.00 1.86
C TYR A 10 -6.46 -29.10 1.56
N GLN A 11 -6.58 -27.80 1.82
CA GLN A 11 -5.47 -26.85 1.70
C GLN A 11 -5.16 -26.19 3.04
N SER A 12 -3.91 -26.34 3.51
CA SER A 12 -3.49 -25.79 4.81
C SER A 12 -3.44 -24.26 4.85
N LYS A 13 -3.92 -23.70 5.96
CA LYS A 13 -3.70 -22.30 6.41
C LYS A 13 -2.54 -22.28 7.40
N PHE A 14 -1.66 -21.29 7.30
CA PHE A 14 -0.43 -21.18 8.10
C PHE A 14 -0.40 -19.89 8.92
N LYS A 15 0.11 -19.96 10.16
CA LYS A 15 0.53 -18.80 10.97
C LYS A 15 1.93 -19.11 11.50
N ALA A 16 2.88 -18.17 11.39
CA ALA A 16 4.26 -18.36 11.84
C ALA A 16 4.94 -19.68 11.35
N GLN A 17 4.64 -20.10 10.11
CA GLN A 17 5.09 -21.36 9.47
C GLN A 17 4.46 -22.66 10.03
N GLU A 18 3.55 -22.59 10.99
CA GLU A 18 2.82 -23.74 11.55
C GLU A 18 1.42 -23.87 10.92
N ILE A 19 0.93 -25.10 10.75
CA ILE A 19 -0.43 -25.35 10.22
C ILE A 19 -1.45 -25.08 11.33
N THR A 20 -2.33 -24.11 11.13
CA THR A 20 -3.36 -23.74 12.11
C THR A 20 -4.76 -24.25 11.78
N ALA A 21 -5.04 -24.51 10.50
CA ALA A 21 -6.31 -25.01 10.00
C ALA A 21 -6.15 -25.56 8.58
N VAL A 22 -7.15 -26.27 8.06
CA VAL A 22 -7.25 -26.70 6.64
C VAL A 22 -8.58 -26.27 6.03
N GLU A 23 -8.59 -25.80 4.79
CA GLU A 23 -9.82 -25.54 4.03
C GLU A 23 -10.22 -26.75 3.20
N ALA A 24 -11.44 -27.24 3.39
CA ALA A 24 -12.08 -28.29 2.63
C ALA A 24 -12.58 -27.75 1.28
N LEU A 25 -12.06 -28.31 0.19
CA LEU A 25 -12.34 -27.89 -1.18
C LEU A 25 -12.97 -29.04 -1.96
N LEU A 26 -14.20 -28.82 -2.42
CA LEU A 26 -14.92 -29.77 -3.28
C LEU A 26 -14.18 -30.02 -4.60
N ARG A 27 -14.14 -31.28 -5.03
CA ARG A 27 -13.69 -31.73 -6.35
C ARG A 27 -14.70 -32.73 -6.90
N ILE A 28 -14.88 -32.72 -8.21
CA ILE A 28 -15.80 -33.62 -8.92
C ILE A 28 -15.05 -34.16 -10.14
N ASP A 29 -14.97 -35.48 -10.28
CA ASP A 29 -14.20 -36.09 -11.36
C ASP A 29 -14.74 -35.68 -12.74
N GLY A 30 -13.84 -35.22 -13.61
CA GLY A 30 -14.20 -34.70 -14.93
C GLY A 30 -14.73 -33.26 -14.96
N CYS A 31 -14.84 -32.58 -13.82
CA CYS A 31 -15.16 -31.15 -13.76
C CYS A 31 -13.87 -30.31 -13.64
N LEU A 32 -13.60 -29.48 -14.65
CA LEU A 32 -12.41 -28.60 -14.66
C LEU A 32 -12.62 -27.27 -13.93
N ASP A 33 -13.86 -26.77 -13.89
CA ASP A 33 -14.22 -25.51 -13.23
C ASP A 33 -15.28 -25.77 -12.15
N ILE A 34 -14.81 -25.99 -10.92
CA ILE A 34 -15.68 -26.19 -9.76
C ILE A 34 -16.37 -24.89 -9.35
N GLN A 35 -15.80 -23.72 -9.62
CA GLN A 35 -16.40 -22.44 -9.23
C GLN A 35 -17.66 -22.15 -10.05
N ASP A 36 -17.60 -22.32 -11.38
CA ASP A 36 -18.78 -22.22 -12.24
C ASP A 36 -19.81 -23.32 -11.92
N TYR A 37 -19.37 -24.54 -11.60
CA TYR A 37 -20.28 -25.61 -11.18
C TYR A 37 -21.05 -25.28 -9.90
N VAL A 38 -20.38 -24.84 -8.84
CA VAL A 38 -21.00 -24.46 -7.56
C VAL A 38 -21.97 -23.30 -7.77
N LYS A 39 -21.55 -22.27 -8.51
CA LYS A 39 -22.36 -21.08 -8.81
C LYS A 39 -23.64 -21.40 -9.59
N ASN A 40 -23.58 -22.36 -10.51
CA ASN A 40 -24.72 -22.76 -11.35
C ASN A 40 -25.49 -23.98 -10.80
N TYR A 41 -25.16 -24.47 -9.59
CA TYR A 41 -25.86 -25.61 -9.01
C TYR A 41 -27.28 -25.22 -8.56
N ARG A 42 -28.27 -26.05 -8.91
CA ARG A 42 -29.70 -25.69 -8.78
C ARG A 42 -30.18 -25.51 -7.34
N ASN A 43 -29.53 -26.18 -6.39
CA ASN A 43 -29.94 -26.21 -5.00
C ASN A 43 -28.69 -26.09 -4.10
N PRO A 44 -28.25 -24.87 -3.75
CA PRO A 44 -27.05 -24.64 -2.96
C PRO A 44 -27.09 -25.36 -1.60
N VAL A 45 -28.27 -25.48 -0.99
CA VAL A 45 -28.46 -26.14 0.31
C VAL A 45 -28.15 -27.63 0.25
N GLU A 46 -28.66 -28.32 -0.77
CA GLU A 46 -28.36 -29.74 -1.02
C GLU A 46 -26.88 -29.99 -1.33
N LEU A 47 -26.24 -29.06 -2.04
CA LEU A 47 -24.80 -29.12 -2.33
C LEU A 47 -23.97 -28.97 -1.05
N ASP A 48 -24.25 -27.94 -0.25
CA ASP A 48 -23.53 -27.65 0.99
C ASP A 48 -23.75 -28.77 2.03
N SER A 49 -24.97 -29.30 2.16
CA SER A 49 -25.26 -30.49 2.98
C SER A 49 -24.41 -31.67 2.56
N ARG A 50 -24.29 -31.93 1.25
CA ARG A 50 -23.47 -33.03 0.73
C ARG A 50 -21.97 -32.81 0.97
N VAL A 51 -21.49 -31.57 0.94
CA VAL A 51 -20.11 -31.22 1.31
C VAL A 51 -19.86 -31.49 2.80
N ILE A 52 -20.77 -31.09 3.68
CA ILE A 52 -20.69 -31.37 5.13
C ILE A 52 -20.66 -32.88 5.40
N GLU A 53 -21.49 -33.68 4.71
CA GLU A 53 -21.45 -35.14 4.83
C GLU A 53 -20.09 -35.73 4.47
N LEU A 54 -19.48 -35.28 3.37
CA LEU A 54 -18.17 -35.75 2.92
C LEU A 54 -17.07 -35.35 3.91
N VAL A 55 -17.06 -34.10 4.37
CA VAL A 55 -16.09 -33.61 5.37
C VAL A 55 -16.24 -34.34 6.70
N GLN A 56 -17.47 -34.66 7.13
CA GLN A 56 -17.71 -35.41 8.36
C GLN A 56 -17.20 -36.86 8.27
N GLN A 57 -17.39 -37.53 7.12
CA GLN A 57 -16.86 -38.88 6.88
C GLN A 57 -15.32 -38.90 6.93
N ASP A 58 -14.70 -37.87 6.36
CA ASP A 58 -13.27 -37.62 6.39
C ASP A 58 -12.74 -37.38 7.82
N LEU A 59 -13.38 -36.47 8.58
CA LEU A 59 -13.07 -36.17 9.98
C LEU A 59 -13.15 -37.43 10.87
N VAL A 60 -14.22 -38.23 10.73
CA VAL A 60 -14.42 -39.47 11.50
C VAL A 60 -13.40 -40.54 11.11
N SER A 61 -13.09 -40.70 9.82
CA SER A 61 -12.23 -41.78 9.34
C SER A 61 -10.75 -41.57 9.64
N GLN A 62 -10.27 -40.33 9.64
CA GLN A 62 -8.86 -39.98 9.90
C GLN A 62 -8.59 -39.45 11.31
N GLN A 63 -9.63 -39.21 12.12
CA GLN A 63 -9.50 -38.61 13.47
C GLN A 63 -8.77 -37.27 13.48
N LEU A 64 -9.00 -36.44 12.45
CA LEU A 64 -8.38 -35.12 12.30
C LEU A 64 -8.63 -34.24 13.53
N VAL A 65 -7.53 -33.78 14.14
CA VAL A 65 -7.54 -32.83 15.27
C VAL A 65 -7.34 -31.38 14.80
N ILE A 66 -6.95 -31.18 13.54
CA ILE A 66 -6.72 -29.87 12.94
C ILE A 66 -8.06 -29.20 12.59
N PRO A 67 -8.28 -27.91 12.92
CA PRO A 67 -9.51 -27.20 12.57
C PRO A 67 -9.78 -27.19 11.06
N VAL A 68 -11.05 -27.40 10.68
CA VAL A 68 -11.47 -27.48 9.27
C VAL A 68 -12.35 -26.29 8.91
N ALA A 69 -12.07 -25.65 7.77
CA ALA A 69 -12.91 -24.63 7.18
C ALA A 69 -13.71 -25.19 5.99
N ILE A 70 -15.01 -24.90 5.92
CA ILE A 70 -15.93 -25.42 4.90
C ILE A 70 -16.62 -24.24 4.21
N ASN A 71 -16.55 -24.18 2.89
CA ASN A 71 -17.27 -23.18 2.09
C ASN A 71 -18.79 -23.46 2.10
N VAL A 72 -19.60 -22.45 2.41
CA VAL A 72 -21.07 -22.55 2.53
C VAL A 72 -21.74 -21.33 1.89
N SER A 73 -22.92 -21.50 1.30
CA SER A 73 -23.74 -20.43 0.72
C SER A 73 -24.59 -19.66 1.76
N TYR A 74 -24.94 -18.42 1.44
CA TYR A 74 -25.88 -17.61 2.23
C TYR A 74 -27.21 -18.35 2.49
N HIS A 75 -27.79 -18.96 1.45
CA HIS A 75 -29.06 -19.67 1.52
C HIS A 75 -29.01 -20.86 2.49
N SER A 76 -27.88 -21.57 2.58
CA SER A 76 -27.68 -22.65 3.54
C SER A 76 -27.58 -22.11 4.97
N LEU A 77 -26.81 -21.03 5.20
CA LEU A 77 -26.69 -20.44 6.54
C LEU A 77 -28.05 -19.97 7.10
N ILE A 78 -28.96 -19.43 6.28
CA ILE A 78 -30.30 -19.01 6.74
C ILE A 78 -31.37 -20.13 6.72
N ASN A 79 -31.01 -21.37 6.35
CA ASN A 79 -31.95 -22.49 6.27
C ASN A 79 -31.93 -23.31 7.57
N ASP A 80 -33.07 -23.43 8.25
CA ASP A 80 -33.18 -24.11 9.54
C ASP A 80 -32.82 -25.62 9.49
N GLU A 81 -33.16 -26.31 8.40
CA GLU A 81 -32.88 -27.75 8.22
C GLU A 81 -31.36 -27.98 8.03
N PHE A 82 -30.72 -27.13 7.23
CA PHE A 82 -29.26 -27.12 7.07
C PHE A 82 -28.54 -26.74 8.37
N GLN A 83 -29.00 -25.71 9.10
CA GLN A 83 -28.42 -25.33 10.39
C GLN A 83 -28.44 -26.50 11.37
N GLN A 84 -29.59 -27.18 11.51
CA GLN A 84 -29.72 -28.33 12.39
C GLN A 84 -28.80 -29.49 11.93
N GLN A 85 -28.80 -29.83 10.64
CA GLN A 85 -27.90 -30.87 10.09
C GLN A 85 -26.43 -30.54 10.35
N ALA A 86 -26.00 -29.32 10.05
CA ALA A 86 -24.62 -28.87 10.22
C ALA A 86 -24.19 -28.89 11.69
N ILE A 87 -25.05 -28.44 12.61
CA ILE A 87 -24.80 -28.51 14.06
C ILE A 87 -24.69 -29.98 14.50
N ASP A 88 -25.63 -30.85 14.14
CA ASP A 88 -25.64 -32.26 14.57
C ASP A 88 -24.43 -33.06 14.02
N MET A 89 -23.97 -32.74 12.81
CA MET A 89 -22.85 -33.44 12.16
C MET A 89 -21.46 -32.91 12.55
N LEU A 90 -21.34 -31.61 12.86
CA LEU A 90 -20.05 -30.96 13.10
C LEU A 90 -19.79 -30.63 14.58
N SER A 91 -20.80 -30.72 15.45
CA SER A 91 -20.64 -30.53 16.89
C SER A 91 -19.63 -31.53 17.47
N GLY A 92 -18.61 -30.99 18.15
CA GLY A 92 -17.47 -31.74 18.69
C GLY A 92 -16.16 -31.57 17.91
N TYR A 93 -16.21 -30.99 16.70
CA TYR A 93 -15.04 -30.61 15.91
C TYR A 93 -14.82 -29.09 15.91
N GLU A 94 -13.58 -28.62 15.77
CA GLU A 94 -13.32 -27.19 15.54
C GLU A 94 -13.52 -26.86 14.06
N VAL A 95 -14.70 -26.34 13.72
CA VAL A 95 -15.11 -26.06 12.33
C VAL A 95 -15.41 -24.59 12.11
N THR A 96 -14.99 -24.06 10.96
CA THR A 96 -15.33 -22.72 10.49
C THR A 96 -16.13 -22.81 9.20
N LEU A 97 -17.36 -22.26 9.15
CA LEU A 97 -18.09 -22.12 7.90
C LEU A 97 -17.70 -20.80 7.24
N GLU A 98 -17.27 -20.85 5.99
CA GLU A 98 -16.82 -19.70 5.21
C GLU A 98 -17.96 -19.25 4.28
N LEU A 99 -18.46 -18.03 4.50
CA LEU A 99 -19.55 -17.48 3.71
C LEU A 99 -19.07 -17.11 2.31
N THR A 100 -19.46 -17.93 1.33
CA THR A 100 -19.17 -17.75 -0.09
C THR A 100 -19.94 -16.57 -0.71
N GLU A 101 -19.50 -16.13 -1.88
CA GLU A 101 -19.87 -14.84 -2.47
C GLU A 101 -20.88 -14.88 -3.61
N HIS A 102 -21.37 -16.04 -3.99
CA HIS A 102 -22.14 -16.20 -5.22
C HIS A 102 -23.63 -15.85 -5.06
N PHE A 103 -24.04 -15.34 -3.89
CA PHE A 103 -25.42 -15.08 -3.51
C PHE A 103 -25.54 -13.71 -2.84
N ASP A 104 -26.54 -12.94 -3.23
CA ASP A 104 -26.89 -11.67 -2.58
C ASP A 104 -27.42 -11.93 -1.16
N ILE A 105 -27.04 -11.09 -0.20
CA ILE A 105 -27.50 -11.18 1.19
C ILE A 105 -28.74 -10.31 1.35
N GLU A 106 -29.89 -10.96 1.38
CA GLU A 106 -31.20 -10.29 1.44
C GLU A 106 -31.60 -9.89 2.88
N ASP A 107 -31.21 -10.68 3.88
CA ASP A 107 -31.57 -10.51 5.29
C ASP A 107 -30.36 -10.67 6.22
N ILE A 108 -29.81 -9.53 6.64
CA ILE A 108 -28.68 -9.43 7.57
C ILE A 108 -29.09 -9.90 8.98
N ALA A 109 -30.34 -9.73 9.39
CA ALA A 109 -30.81 -10.10 10.73
C ALA A 109 -30.94 -11.63 10.86
N ALA A 110 -31.48 -12.30 9.84
CA ALA A 110 -31.50 -13.76 9.75
C ALA A 110 -30.08 -14.35 9.75
N LEU A 111 -29.16 -13.74 8.97
CA LEU A 111 -27.76 -14.15 8.95
C LEU A 111 -27.06 -13.93 10.30
N GLN A 112 -27.34 -12.82 11.01
CA GLN A 112 -26.82 -12.60 12.36
C GLN A 112 -27.30 -13.68 13.34
N ALA A 113 -28.60 -13.99 13.33
CA ALA A 113 -29.18 -15.02 14.20
C ALA A 113 -28.55 -16.41 13.94
N SER A 114 -28.35 -16.76 12.66
CA SER A 114 -27.64 -17.97 12.25
C SER A 114 -26.18 -18.01 12.77
N ILE A 115 -25.43 -16.92 12.61
CA ILE A 115 -24.06 -16.80 13.12
C ILE A 115 -24.03 -17.00 14.65
N GLU A 116 -25.01 -16.46 15.38
CA GLU A 116 -25.13 -16.65 16.83
C GLU A 116 -25.50 -18.09 17.22
N ALA A 117 -26.37 -18.76 16.44
CA ALA A 117 -26.74 -20.17 16.63
C ALA A 117 -25.57 -21.14 16.40
N PHE A 118 -24.79 -20.95 15.33
CA PHE A 118 -23.57 -21.73 15.08
C PHE A 118 -22.51 -21.51 16.17
N ARG A 119 -22.32 -20.26 16.61
CA ARG A 119 -21.39 -19.91 17.69
C ARG A 119 -21.72 -20.60 19.01
N ALA A 120 -22.99 -20.74 19.36
CA ALA A 120 -23.42 -21.46 20.56
C ALA A 120 -22.93 -22.93 20.58
N HIS A 121 -22.64 -23.50 19.41
CA HIS A 121 -22.14 -24.85 19.21
C HIS A 121 -20.63 -24.92 18.89
N ASN A 122 -19.88 -23.84 19.15
CA ASN A 122 -18.45 -23.66 18.81
C ASN A 122 -18.11 -23.66 17.31
N ILE A 123 -19.11 -23.59 16.43
CA ILE A 123 -18.89 -23.45 14.98
C ILE A 123 -18.64 -21.97 14.68
N SER A 124 -17.48 -21.67 14.08
CA SER A 124 -17.05 -20.31 13.74
C SER A 124 -17.53 -19.91 12.35
N ILE A 125 -17.68 -18.62 12.08
CA ILE A 125 -18.12 -18.12 10.76
C ILE A 125 -17.10 -17.10 10.22
N SER A 126 -16.59 -17.36 9.03
CA SER A 126 -15.59 -16.55 8.30
C SER A 126 -16.22 -15.87 7.08
N LEU A 127 -15.70 -14.71 6.70
CA LEU A 127 -16.09 -14.00 5.48
C LEU A 127 -15.02 -14.21 4.39
N ASP A 128 -15.39 -14.89 3.30
CA ASP A 128 -14.46 -15.19 2.21
C ASP A 128 -14.45 -14.14 1.08
N ASN A 129 -13.31 -14.09 0.37
CA ASN A 129 -13.02 -13.23 -0.79
C ASN A 129 -13.31 -11.73 -0.57
N PHE A 130 -12.94 -11.23 0.62
CA PHE A 130 -13.06 -9.82 0.94
C PHE A 130 -12.25 -8.95 -0.04
N GLY A 131 -12.92 -7.95 -0.61
CA GLY A 131 -12.33 -7.00 -1.55
C GLY A 131 -12.40 -7.39 -3.04
N TYR A 132 -13.01 -8.53 -3.40
CA TYR A 132 -13.42 -8.76 -4.80
C TYR A 132 -14.47 -7.75 -5.25
N ASP A 133 -15.53 -7.62 -4.45
CA ASP A 133 -16.56 -6.62 -4.59
C ASP A 133 -16.65 -5.81 -3.29
N LEU A 134 -16.54 -4.49 -3.41
CA LEU A 134 -16.60 -3.55 -2.29
C LEU A 134 -17.98 -3.51 -1.63
N SER A 135 -19.01 -4.06 -2.29
CA SER A 135 -20.35 -4.23 -1.76
C SER A 135 -20.36 -4.87 -0.36
N LYS A 136 -19.48 -5.82 -0.07
CA LYS A 136 -19.46 -6.57 1.20
C LYS A 136 -18.92 -5.83 2.43
N ALA A 137 -18.34 -4.63 2.27
CA ALA A 137 -17.76 -3.91 3.41
C ALA A 137 -18.79 -3.60 4.52
N HIS A 138 -20.04 -3.30 4.14
CA HIS A 138 -21.13 -3.01 5.08
C HIS A 138 -21.51 -4.20 5.98
N LEU A 139 -21.20 -5.44 5.57
CA LEU A 139 -21.50 -6.61 6.40
C LEU A 139 -20.71 -6.58 7.71
N LEU A 140 -19.51 -6.00 7.71
CA LEU A 140 -18.67 -5.84 8.91
C LEU A 140 -19.23 -4.81 9.90
N GLU A 141 -20.17 -3.96 9.49
CA GLU A 141 -20.83 -2.98 10.37
C GLU A 141 -21.91 -3.63 11.25
N HIS A 142 -22.41 -4.80 10.87
CA HIS A 142 -23.53 -5.48 11.53
C HIS A 142 -23.20 -6.90 11.98
N LEU A 143 -22.36 -7.60 11.23
CA LEU A 143 -22.01 -9.00 11.46
C LEU A 143 -20.57 -9.10 11.97
N LYS A 144 -20.43 -9.69 13.16
CA LYS A 144 -19.11 -10.04 13.69
C LYS A 144 -18.69 -11.37 13.07
N PHE A 145 -17.65 -11.38 12.25
CA PHE A 145 -17.00 -12.62 11.77
C PHE A 145 -15.81 -13.00 12.66
N SER A 146 -15.46 -14.29 12.74
CA SER A 146 -14.28 -14.76 13.47
C SER A 146 -12.97 -14.60 12.68
N GLU A 147 -13.08 -14.55 11.36
CA GLU A 147 -12.01 -14.49 10.38
C GLU A 147 -12.52 -13.74 9.14
N VAL A 148 -11.65 -12.97 8.48
CA VAL A 148 -11.93 -12.39 7.16
C VAL A 148 -10.78 -12.73 6.22
N LYS A 149 -11.10 -13.28 5.05
CA LYS A 149 -10.11 -13.74 4.07
C LYS A 149 -10.04 -12.75 2.91
N ILE A 150 -8.88 -12.12 2.71
CA ILE A 150 -8.61 -11.19 1.61
C ILE A 150 -8.34 -11.99 0.33
N ASP A 151 -9.01 -11.59 -0.76
CA ASP A 151 -8.92 -12.24 -2.07
C ASP A 151 -7.52 -12.18 -2.70
N LYS A 152 -7.13 -13.24 -3.44
CA LYS A 152 -5.83 -13.34 -4.13
C LYS A 152 -5.52 -12.11 -4.99
N ARG A 153 -6.49 -11.52 -5.68
CA ARG A 153 -6.27 -10.40 -6.63
C ARG A 153 -5.70 -9.14 -5.98
N ILE A 154 -5.87 -8.98 -4.66
CA ILE A 154 -5.28 -7.88 -3.89
C ILE A 154 -3.86 -8.24 -3.43
N VAL A 155 -3.57 -9.53 -3.25
CA VAL A 155 -2.28 -10.07 -2.77
C VAL A 155 -1.28 -10.30 -3.92
N ASP A 156 -1.74 -10.69 -5.11
CA ASP A 156 -0.89 -11.22 -6.18
C ASP A 156 0.17 -10.22 -6.70
N GLY A 157 -0.15 -8.91 -6.68
CA GLY A 157 0.72 -7.85 -7.19
C GLY A 157 1.65 -7.18 -6.18
N ILE A 158 1.55 -7.46 -4.87
CA ILE A 158 2.17 -6.61 -3.83
C ILE A 158 3.71 -6.55 -3.88
N ASP A 159 4.37 -7.57 -4.43
CA ASP A 159 5.82 -7.66 -4.55
C ASP A 159 6.37 -7.13 -5.90
N SER A 160 5.49 -6.61 -6.77
CA SER A 160 5.84 -5.97 -8.04
C SER A 160 5.31 -4.54 -8.16
N ASP A 161 4.27 -4.18 -7.41
CA ASP A 161 3.70 -2.84 -7.36
C ASP A 161 3.50 -2.34 -5.92
N PHE A 162 4.16 -1.22 -5.61
CA PHE A 162 4.06 -0.54 -4.31
C PHE A 162 2.66 -0.01 -4.01
N CYS A 163 1.88 0.35 -5.03
CA CYS A 163 0.49 0.78 -4.85
C CYS A 163 -0.39 -0.38 -4.39
N SER A 164 -0.24 -1.56 -4.99
CA SER A 164 -0.88 -2.81 -4.58
C SER A 164 -0.51 -3.21 -3.14
N TYR A 165 0.78 -3.12 -2.78
CA TYR A 165 1.23 -3.32 -1.40
C TYR A 165 0.56 -2.34 -0.42
N LYS A 166 0.53 -1.04 -0.74
CA LYS A 166 -0.13 -0.03 0.09
C LYS A 166 -1.64 -0.23 0.18
N HIS A 167 -2.28 -0.71 -0.88
CA HIS A 167 -3.70 -1.03 -0.90
C HIS A 167 -4.02 -2.20 0.03
N LEU A 168 -3.24 -3.29 -0.03
CA LEU A 168 -3.39 -4.43 0.88
C LEU A 168 -3.19 -4.02 2.34
N ALA A 169 -2.13 -3.25 2.64
CA ALA A 169 -1.86 -2.76 4.00
C ALA A 169 -2.97 -1.84 4.53
N PHE A 170 -3.57 -1.01 3.66
CA PHE A 170 -4.71 -0.18 4.01
C PHE A 170 -5.96 -1.01 4.35
N ILE A 171 -6.28 -2.00 3.51
CA ILE A 171 -7.40 -2.92 3.73
C ILE A 171 -7.23 -3.68 5.05
N ALA A 172 -6.06 -4.28 5.28
CA ALA A 172 -5.76 -5.04 6.50
C ALA A 172 -5.91 -4.18 7.77
N ASN A 173 -5.36 -2.96 7.77
CA ASN A 173 -5.50 -2.03 8.88
C ASN A 173 -6.98 -1.63 9.10
N LYS A 174 -7.76 -1.43 8.03
CA LYS A 174 -9.19 -1.14 8.14
C LYS A 174 -9.99 -2.31 8.72
N LEU A 175 -9.74 -3.55 8.29
CA LEU A 175 -10.35 -4.75 8.89
C LEU A 175 -10.08 -4.81 10.40
N ARG A 176 -8.83 -4.55 10.83
CA ARG A 176 -8.48 -4.50 12.26
C ARG A 176 -9.20 -3.39 13.02
N GLN A 177 -9.42 -2.22 12.42
CA GLN A 177 -10.23 -1.13 12.99
C GLN A 177 -11.72 -1.50 13.12
N PHE A 178 -12.25 -2.37 12.25
CA PHE A 178 -13.58 -2.97 12.40
C PHE A 178 -13.64 -4.14 13.41
N GLY A 179 -12.57 -4.38 14.18
CA GLY A 179 -12.51 -5.43 15.19
C GLY A 179 -12.21 -6.83 14.66
N VAL A 180 -11.85 -6.97 13.38
CA VAL A 180 -11.44 -8.26 12.81
C VAL A 180 -10.07 -8.66 13.38
N CYS A 181 -10.08 -9.71 14.20
CA CYS A 181 -8.88 -10.20 14.88
C CYS A 181 -7.99 -11.01 13.94
N ASN A 182 -8.60 -11.90 13.15
CA ASN A 182 -7.92 -12.83 12.25
C ASN A 182 -8.14 -12.43 10.79
N VAL A 183 -7.06 -12.07 10.10
CA VAL A 183 -7.07 -11.76 8.66
C VAL A 183 -6.25 -12.82 7.93
N VAL A 184 -6.84 -13.45 6.92
CA VAL A 184 -6.16 -14.44 6.05
C VAL A 184 -5.83 -13.81 4.72
N TYR A 185 -4.61 -13.99 4.25
CA TYR A 185 -4.15 -13.53 2.93
C TYR A 185 -4.14 -14.73 1.98
N LYS A 186 -5.11 -14.79 1.06
CA LYS A 186 -5.25 -15.89 0.08
C LYS A 186 -4.32 -15.70 -1.11
N GLY A 187 -3.93 -16.82 -1.73
CA GLY A 187 -3.20 -16.83 -2.99
C GLY A 187 -1.74 -16.37 -2.89
N VAL A 188 -1.11 -16.54 -1.73
CA VAL A 188 0.32 -16.27 -1.54
C VAL A 188 1.16 -17.37 -2.21
N GLU A 189 2.04 -16.95 -3.12
CA GLU A 189 2.83 -17.83 -4.00
C GLU A 189 4.34 -17.61 -3.87
N ARG A 190 4.79 -16.52 -3.23
CA ARG A 190 6.20 -16.11 -3.14
C ARG A 190 6.58 -15.61 -1.75
N GLN A 191 7.80 -15.92 -1.29
CA GLN A 191 8.33 -15.48 0.02
C GLN A 191 8.30 -13.94 0.17
N THR A 192 8.58 -13.22 -0.92
CA THR A 192 8.49 -11.75 -1.01
C THR A 192 7.14 -11.20 -0.58
N GLN A 193 6.04 -11.89 -0.90
CA GLN A 193 4.69 -11.49 -0.46
C GLN A 193 4.51 -11.69 1.04
N ILE A 194 5.07 -12.77 1.62
CA ILE A 194 5.03 -13.04 3.06
C ILE A 194 5.84 -11.99 3.83
N ASP A 195 7.05 -11.70 3.36
CA ASP A 195 7.94 -10.70 3.98
C ASP A 195 7.26 -9.31 3.99
N LEU A 196 6.60 -8.93 2.89
CA LEU A 196 5.86 -7.68 2.79
C LEU A 196 4.63 -7.65 3.71
N ILE A 197 3.83 -8.72 3.76
CA ILE A 197 2.67 -8.81 4.66
C ILE A 197 3.12 -8.66 6.13
N ALA A 198 4.21 -9.32 6.51
CA ALA A 198 4.76 -9.27 7.87
C ALA A 198 5.19 -7.86 8.32
N LEU A 199 5.46 -6.92 7.41
CA LEU A 199 5.80 -5.53 7.75
C LEU A 199 4.64 -4.74 8.37
N PHE A 200 3.39 -5.10 8.06
CA PHE A 200 2.20 -4.43 8.58
C PHE A 200 1.26 -5.38 9.35
N ASP A 201 1.40 -6.69 9.15
CA ASP A 201 0.68 -7.73 9.87
C ASP A 201 1.62 -8.89 10.26
N PRO A 202 2.40 -8.76 11.34
CA PRO A 202 3.35 -9.78 11.78
C PRO A 202 2.67 -11.08 12.28
N ASN A 203 1.35 -11.07 12.47
CA ASN A 203 0.55 -12.22 12.93
C ASN A 203 -0.38 -12.75 11.83
N ALA A 204 -0.12 -12.41 10.57
CA ALA A 204 -0.91 -12.80 9.41
C ALA A 204 -1.12 -14.30 9.28
N PHE A 205 -2.35 -14.70 8.95
CA PHE A 205 -2.64 -16.05 8.47
C PHE A 205 -2.42 -16.08 6.96
N ILE A 206 -1.63 -17.04 6.47
CA ILE A 206 -1.24 -17.14 5.06
C ILE A 206 -1.83 -18.40 4.46
N GLN A 207 -2.40 -18.29 3.25
CA GLN A 207 -2.92 -19.43 2.50
C GLN A 207 -2.54 -19.30 1.03
N GLY A 208 -1.89 -20.32 0.46
CA GLY A 208 -1.53 -20.33 -0.95
C GLY A 208 -0.46 -21.36 -1.31
N TYR A 209 -0.14 -21.42 -2.60
CA TYR A 209 0.75 -22.45 -3.16
C TYR A 209 2.22 -22.30 -2.74
N TYR A 210 2.62 -21.19 -2.13
CA TYR A 210 3.94 -21.07 -1.51
C TYR A 210 4.19 -22.18 -0.47
N TYR A 211 3.18 -22.47 0.35
CA TYR A 211 3.28 -23.50 1.40
C TYR A 211 2.64 -24.83 0.99
N SER A 212 1.45 -24.81 0.36
CA SER A 212 0.73 -26.04 0.06
C SER A 212 -0.28 -25.87 -1.07
N HIS A 213 -0.26 -26.83 -2.01
CA HIS A 213 -1.39 -27.09 -2.90
C HIS A 213 -2.49 -27.88 -2.16
N PRO A 214 -3.74 -27.88 -2.62
CA PRO A 214 -4.77 -28.77 -2.09
C PRO A 214 -4.38 -30.25 -2.28
N ILE A 215 -4.43 -31.02 -1.19
CA ILE A 215 -4.03 -32.44 -1.16
C ILE A 215 -5.16 -33.34 -0.63
N PRO A 216 -5.22 -34.63 -1.02
CA PRO A 216 -6.14 -35.59 -0.41
C PRO A 216 -5.86 -35.75 1.09
N ILE A 217 -6.91 -36.05 1.87
CA ILE A 217 -6.83 -36.16 3.33
C ILE A 217 -5.72 -37.09 3.83
N ALA A 218 -5.49 -38.23 3.14
CA ALA A 218 -4.48 -39.22 3.46
C ALA A 218 -3.01 -38.73 3.31
N GLN A 219 -2.80 -37.50 2.82
CA GLN A 219 -1.49 -36.85 2.72
C GLN A 219 -1.30 -35.73 3.76
N LEU A 220 -2.33 -35.39 4.54
CA LEU A 220 -2.17 -34.52 5.71
C LEU A 220 -1.37 -35.28 6.78
N SER A 221 -0.33 -34.64 7.30
CA SER A 221 0.47 -35.18 8.42
C SER A 221 0.29 -34.32 9.65
N ASP A 222 -0.30 -34.89 10.71
CA ASP A 222 -0.53 -34.20 11.99
C ASP A 222 0.76 -33.71 12.66
N SER A 223 1.92 -34.25 12.27
CA SER A 223 3.23 -33.99 12.90
C SER A 223 3.72 -32.54 12.83
N ASN A 224 3.09 -31.68 12.01
CA ASN A 224 3.43 -30.26 11.88
C ASN A 224 2.36 -29.32 12.49
N ALA A 225 1.29 -29.87 13.08
CA ALA A 225 0.26 -29.09 13.77
C ALA A 225 0.71 -28.80 15.21
N SER A 226 1.42 -27.69 15.39
CA SER A 226 1.53 -27.06 16.69
C SER A 226 0.14 -26.61 17.13
N ILE A 227 -0.36 -27.19 18.23
CA ILE A 227 -1.63 -26.78 18.87
C ILE A 227 -1.38 -25.50 19.69
N ALA A 228 -0.76 -24.49 19.05
CA ALA A 228 -0.47 -23.17 19.61
C ALA A 228 -1.77 -22.35 19.69
N ARG A 229 -2.52 -22.63 20.75
CA ARG A 229 -3.74 -21.92 21.13
C ARG A 229 -3.49 -20.42 21.27
N GLU A 230 -4.03 -19.67 20.33
CA GLU A 230 -4.75 -18.44 20.64
C GLU A 230 -6.19 -18.60 20.16
N LYS A 231 -7.08 -19.10 21.03
CA LYS A 231 -8.44 -18.54 21.03
C LYS A 231 -8.26 -17.09 21.44
N ALA A 232 -8.07 -16.21 20.45
CA ALA A 232 -7.96 -14.78 20.68
C ALA A 232 -9.16 -14.39 21.54
N PRO A 233 -8.95 -13.97 22.80
CA PRO A 233 -10.06 -13.60 23.65
C PRO A 233 -10.85 -12.50 22.96
N LEU A 234 -12.15 -12.46 23.21
CA LEU A 234 -13.03 -11.40 22.74
C LEU A 234 -12.72 -10.12 23.52
N CYS A 235 -11.56 -9.54 23.27
CA CYS A 235 -11.11 -8.26 23.79
C CYS A 235 -11.84 -7.14 23.03
N ILE A 236 -13.15 -7.02 23.29
CA ILE A 236 -13.57 -5.73 23.77
C ILE A 236 -12.81 -5.57 25.09
N GLY A 237 -11.73 -4.80 25.10
CA GLY A 237 -11.17 -4.36 26.38
C GLY A 237 -12.32 -3.68 27.12
N GLU A 238 -12.71 -4.21 28.28
CA GLU A 238 -13.83 -3.65 29.06
C GLU A 238 -13.54 -2.20 29.51
N GLU A 239 -12.30 -1.76 29.33
CA GLU A 239 -11.78 -0.40 29.47
C GLU A 239 -11.22 0.15 28.14
N ASN A 240 -11.95 0.04 27.04
CA ASN A 240 -11.64 0.82 25.82
C ASN A 240 -12.14 2.27 26.00
N ILE A 241 -11.26 3.25 25.79
CA ILE A 241 -11.56 4.71 25.83
C ILE A 241 -12.74 5.05 24.89
N GLU A 242 -12.83 4.47 23.70
CA GLU A 242 -13.94 4.71 22.77
C GLU A 242 -15.29 4.29 23.38
N LYS A 243 -15.31 3.17 24.12
CA LYS A 243 -16.50 2.65 24.81
C LYS A 243 -16.82 3.48 26.07
N LEU A 244 -15.82 3.85 26.86
CA LEU A 244 -15.99 4.71 28.03
C LEU A 244 -16.52 6.11 27.63
N VAL A 245 -16.04 6.68 26.53
CA VAL A 245 -16.55 7.95 25.99
C VAL A 245 -18.00 7.82 25.50
N TYR A 246 -18.34 6.73 24.81
CA TYR A 246 -19.73 6.42 24.43
C TYR A 246 -20.65 6.32 25.65
N ASP A 247 -20.26 5.58 26.70
CA ASP A 247 -21.06 5.43 27.92
C ASP A 247 -21.15 6.74 28.72
N MET A 248 -20.09 7.56 28.73
CA MET A 248 -20.10 8.90 29.32
C MET A 248 -21.05 9.87 28.59
N ALA A 249 -21.22 9.74 27.27
CA ALA A 249 -22.17 10.55 26.52
C ALA A 249 -23.63 10.22 26.90
N LEU A 250 -23.92 8.95 27.23
CA LEU A 250 -25.27 8.45 27.54
C LEU A 250 -25.64 8.49 29.04
N SER A 251 -24.66 8.41 29.95
CA SER A 251 -24.88 8.36 31.40
C SER A 251 -25.36 9.68 32.01
N GLN A 252 -26.13 9.61 33.11
CA GLN A 252 -26.40 10.76 33.99
C GLN A 252 -25.18 11.08 34.87
N ASP A 253 -24.49 10.05 35.37
CA ASP A 253 -23.25 10.18 36.15
C ASP A 253 -22.05 10.18 35.20
N LYS A 254 -21.63 11.39 34.81
CA LYS A 254 -20.52 11.60 33.87
C LYS A 254 -19.16 11.72 34.57
N GLY A 255 -19.14 12.14 35.84
CA GLY A 255 -17.91 12.29 36.62
C GLY A 255 -17.23 10.94 36.85
N SER A 256 -17.98 9.98 37.39
CA SER A 256 -17.50 8.61 37.66
C SER A 256 -16.95 7.88 36.42
N ILE A 257 -17.46 8.20 35.22
CA ILE A 257 -16.95 7.63 33.96
C ILE A 257 -15.74 8.41 33.45
N ASN A 258 -15.69 9.74 33.59
CA ASN A 258 -14.52 10.55 33.25
C ASN A 258 -13.30 10.18 34.12
N ASP A 259 -13.52 9.86 35.40
CA ASP A 259 -12.48 9.39 36.33
C ASP A 259 -11.94 8.01 35.95
N LYS A 260 -12.73 7.17 35.24
CA LYS A 260 -12.24 5.93 34.63
C LYS A 260 -11.44 6.22 33.36
N ILE A 261 -11.88 7.15 32.53
CA ILE A 261 -11.12 7.58 31.34
C ILE A 261 -9.73 8.10 31.76
N GLN A 262 -9.61 8.79 32.91
CA GLN A 262 -8.32 9.19 33.49
C GLN A 262 -7.36 8.03 33.75
N GLN A 263 -7.88 6.90 34.23
CA GLN A 263 -7.08 5.73 34.60
C GLN A 263 -6.61 4.93 33.37
N VAL A 264 -7.29 5.10 32.24
CA VAL A 264 -7.04 4.36 30.99
C VAL A 264 -6.25 5.19 29.98
N ASP A 265 -6.48 6.50 29.88
CA ASP A 265 -5.73 7.44 29.03
C ASP A 265 -4.33 7.71 29.59
N SER A 266 -3.49 6.69 29.48
CA SER A 266 -2.12 6.60 30.01
C SER A 266 -1.18 7.70 29.49
N ILE A 267 -1.58 8.41 28.43
CA ILE A 267 -0.80 9.45 27.74
C ILE A 267 -1.37 10.86 28.02
N GLY A 268 -2.59 10.96 28.58
CA GLY A 268 -3.26 12.24 28.86
C GLY A 268 -3.68 13.00 27.60
N THR A 269 -3.97 12.28 26.50
CA THR A 269 -4.29 12.84 25.18
C THR A 269 -5.77 13.18 24.98
N ILE A 270 -6.66 12.61 25.79
CA ILE A 270 -8.11 12.65 25.65
C ILE A 270 -8.73 13.19 26.94
N TYR A 271 -8.33 12.66 28.09
CA TYR A 271 -8.82 13.03 29.42
C TYR A 271 -8.63 14.52 29.72
N HIS A 272 -9.63 15.11 30.36
CA HIS A 272 -9.57 16.42 30.98
C HIS A 272 -10.48 16.44 32.23
N GLU A 273 -10.19 17.31 33.20
CA GLU A 273 -10.99 17.43 34.45
C GLU A 273 -12.47 17.79 34.16
N ASP A 274 -12.71 18.63 33.15
CA ASP A 274 -14.05 18.82 32.55
C ASP A 274 -14.33 17.76 31.48
N TYR A 275 -15.28 16.86 31.78
CA TYR A 275 -15.76 15.81 30.87
C TYR A 275 -16.20 16.33 29.49
N ARG A 276 -16.64 17.60 29.38
CA ARG A 276 -17.03 18.20 28.09
C ARG A 276 -15.81 18.43 27.21
N GLN A 277 -14.69 18.80 27.82
CA GLN A 277 -13.42 18.90 27.13
C GLN A 277 -12.86 17.50 26.83
N THR A 278 -13.08 16.49 27.68
CA THR A 278 -12.79 15.08 27.32
C THR A 278 -13.55 14.65 26.06
N LEU A 279 -14.86 14.95 25.97
CA LEU A 279 -15.68 14.68 24.79
C LEU A 279 -15.21 15.49 23.56
N ALA A 280 -14.79 16.73 23.74
CA ALA A 280 -14.24 17.56 22.66
C ALA A 280 -12.89 17.02 22.17
N ASN A 281 -11.96 16.71 23.08
CA ASN A 281 -10.65 16.11 22.77
C ASN A 281 -10.82 14.77 22.05
N PHE A 282 -11.70 13.89 22.53
CA PHE A 282 -12.04 12.64 21.84
C PHE A 282 -12.61 12.91 20.45
N SER A 283 -13.58 13.82 20.35
CA SER A 283 -14.13 14.22 19.06
C SER A 283 -13.09 14.84 18.14
N ASP A 284 -12.09 15.55 18.63
CA ASP A 284 -11.04 16.20 17.83
C ASP A 284 -9.93 15.23 17.43
N VAL A 285 -9.65 14.20 18.23
CA VAL A 285 -8.71 13.11 17.90
C VAL A 285 -9.32 12.12 16.91
N TYR A 286 -10.61 11.80 17.03
CA TYR A 286 -11.26 10.72 16.25
C TYR A 286 -12.24 11.19 15.14
N TYR A 287 -12.85 12.38 15.22
CA TYR A 287 -13.95 12.79 14.33
C TYR A 287 -13.89 14.20 13.71
N ARG A 288 -13.14 15.16 14.29
CA ARG A 288 -13.18 16.59 13.91
C ARG A 288 -11.83 17.16 13.46
N LYS A 289 -10.71 16.55 13.82
CA LYS A 289 -9.62 16.48 12.85
C LYS A 289 -10.06 15.51 11.78
N ASN A 290 -10.57 16.05 10.68
CA ASN A 290 -10.57 15.30 9.45
C ASN A 290 -9.13 14.78 9.23
N ASP A 291 -9.03 13.46 9.14
CA ASP A 291 -8.00 12.70 8.47
C ASP A 291 -6.61 12.51 9.08
N ILE A 292 -6.36 11.23 9.36
CA ILE A 292 -5.09 10.56 9.08
C ILE A 292 -5.09 9.95 7.64
N SER A 293 -6.19 10.06 6.88
CA SER A 293 -6.32 9.57 5.49
C SER A 293 -6.46 10.69 4.45
N ILE A 294 -7.61 11.39 4.36
CA ILE A 294 -7.82 12.42 3.31
C ILE A 294 -6.91 13.64 3.52
N ASN A 295 -6.90 14.43 4.61
CA ASN A 295 -5.82 15.41 4.91
C ASN A 295 -4.39 14.85 5.04
N SER A 296 -4.12 13.54 5.10
CA SER A 296 -2.75 13.06 4.81
C SER A 296 -2.49 13.16 3.31
N ILE A 297 -3.45 12.73 2.49
CA ILE A 297 -3.46 12.89 1.02
C ILE A 297 -3.57 14.36 0.59
N LEU A 298 -4.35 15.22 1.26
CA LEU A 298 -4.47 16.65 0.98
C LEU A 298 -3.25 17.41 1.48
N LYS A 299 -2.61 17.04 2.60
CA LYS A 299 -1.27 17.57 2.91
C LYS A 299 -0.22 17.11 1.90
N ILE A 300 -0.31 15.88 1.38
CA ILE A 300 0.55 15.42 0.27
C ILE A 300 0.26 16.25 -1.00
N ILE A 301 -1.00 16.55 -1.31
CA ILE A 301 -1.41 17.37 -2.47
C ILE A 301 -1.09 18.86 -2.27
N ASP A 302 -1.22 19.41 -1.06
CA ASP A 302 -0.83 20.79 -0.68
C ASP A 302 0.70 20.95 -0.65
N SER A 303 1.43 19.90 -0.27
CA SER A 303 2.91 19.84 -0.35
C SER A 303 3.42 19.52 -1.77
N SER A 304 2.53 19.18 -2.70
CA SER A 304 2.87 18.93 -4.10
C SER A 304 2.95 20.24 -4.88
N SER A 305 4.00 20.39 -5.67
CA SER A 305 4.18 21.51 -6.60
C SER A 305 3.24 21.46 -7.81
N ASN A 306 2.53 20.35 -8.05
CA ASN A 306 1.49 20.28 -9.07
C ASN A 306 0.19 20.91 -8.54
N LEU A 307 -0.49 21.68 -9.38
CA LEU A 307 -1.68 22.41 -8.99
C LEU A 307 -2.90 21.49 -9.11
N VAL A 308 -3.74 21.45 -8.07
CA VAL A 308 -4.91 20.56 -7.99
C VAL A 308 -6.13 21.36 -7.53
N VAL A 309 -7.23 21.21 -8.26
CA VAL A 309 -8.51 21.87 -7.96
C VAL A 309 -9.67 20.89 -8.19
N ILE A 310 -10.67 20.92 -7.30
CA ILE A 310 -11.85 20.06 -7.34
C ILE A 310 -13.09 20.94 -7.44
N ARG A 311 -13.91 20.70 -8.46
CA ARG A 311 -15.16 21.43 -8.73
C ARG A 311 -16.37 20.51 -8.73
N ASN A 312 -17.53 21.02 -8.32
CA ASN A 312 -18.82 20.32 -8.47
C ASN A 312 -19.39 20.47 -9.90
N ALA A 313 -20.51 19.80 -10.16
CA ALA A 313 -21.23 19.87 -11.44
C ALA A 313 -21.69 21.28 -11.86
N SER A 314 -21.84 22.23 -10.93
CA SER A 314 -22.16 23.62 -11.24
C SER A 314 -20.92 24.49 -11.47
N GLY A 315 -19.71 23.92 -11.42
CA GLY A 315 -18.44 24.62 -11.62
C GLY A 315 -17.86 25.31 -10.37
N ARG A 316 -18.48 25.12 -9.19
CA ARG A 316 -18.03 25.75 -7.94
C ARG A 316 -16.83 24.99 -7.37
N VAL A 317 -15.78 25.72 -6.98
CA VAL A 317 -14.58 25.15 -6.35
C VAL A 317 -14.92 24.72 -4.91
N ILE A 318 -14.63 23.45 -4.61
CA ILE A 318 -14.82 22.82 -3.29
C ILE A 318 -13.49 22.75 -2.55
N TYR A 319 -12.41 22.52 -3.29
CA TYR A 319 -11.05 22.45 -2.79
C TYR A 319 -10.08 22.93 -3.87
N ASP A 320 -9.09 23.73 -3.46
CA ASP A 320 -7.88 24.01 -4.22
C ASP A 320 -6.65 23.90 -3.32
N ASN A 321 -5.58 23.31 -3.85
CA ASN A 321 -4.33 23.11 -3.11
C ASN A 321 -3.49 24.39 -3.06
N GLN A 322 -2.52 24.47 -2.14
CA GLN A 322 -1.68 25.68 -1.99
C GLN A 322 -1.05 26.14 -3.31
N ALA A 323 -0.51 25.22 -4.14
CA ALA A 323 0.08 25.56 -5.44
C ALA A 323 -0.93 26.19 -6.43
N HIS A 324 -2.21 25.79 -6.39
CA HIS A 324 -3.28 26.44 -7.16
C HIS A 324 -3.63 27.82 -6.59
N GLN A 325 -3.72 27.94 -5.26
CA GLN A 325 -3.98 29.24 -4.60
C GLN A 325 -2.87 30.25 -4.88
N ASP A 326 -1.61 29.81 -4.94
CA ASP A 326 -0.44 30.64 -5.26
C ASP A 326 -0.49 31.15 -6.71
N LEU A 327 -0.93 30.32 -7.68
CA LEU A 327 -1.11 30.75 -9.08
C LEU A 327 -2.25 31.77 -9.21
N MET A 328 -3.38 31.53 -8.54
CA MET A 328 -4.55 32.41 -8.60
C MET A 328 -4.41 33.64 -7.67
N GLY A 329 -3.38 33.70 -6.83
CA GLY A 329 -3.18 34.73 -5.80
C GLY A 329 -4.17 34.70 -4.63
N MET A 330 -5.13 33.76 -4.63
CA MET A 330 -6.13 33.53 -3.60
C MET A 330 -6.79 32.16 -3.77
N SER A 331 -7.38 31.61 -2.69
CA SER A 331 -8.28 30.46 -2.81
C SER A 331 -9.60 30.85 -3.48
N LEU A 332 -10.08 29.99 -4.38
CA LEU A 332 -11.36 30.13 -5.07
C LEU A 332 -12.50 29.39 -4.35
N VAL A 333 -12.21 28.65 -3.27
CA VAL A 333 -13.19 27.87 -2.52
C VAL A 333 -14.31 28.77 -2.00
N GLY A 334 -15.56 28.39 -2.30
CA GLY A 334 -16.75 29.11 -1.84
C GLY A 334 -17.18 30.31 -2.70
N LEU A 335 -16.36 30.81 -3.63
CA LEU A 335 -16.79 31.83 -4.60
C LEU A 335 -17.81 31.24 -5.61
N ASN A 336 -18.58 32.09 -6.29
CA ASN A 336 -19.43 31.63 -7.40
C ASN A 336 -18.63 31.62 -8.71
N PRO A 337 -18.95 30.69 -9.65
CA PRO A 337 -18.22 30.60 -10.92
C PRO A 337 -18.24 31.90 -11.74
N GLU A 338 -19.36 32.64 -11.71
CA GLU A 338 -19.54 33.92 -12.42
C GLU A 338 -18.66 35.05 -11.84
N ASP A 339 -18.41 35.03 -10.54
CA ASP A 339 -17.50 35.97 -9.88
C ASP A 339 -16.04 35.62 -10.22
N ILE A 340 -15.71 34.32 -10.24
CA ILE A 340 -14.38 33.82 -10.63
C ILE A 340 -14.06 34.22 -12.07
N THR A 341 -14.99 34.09 -13.03
CA THR A 341 -14.74 34.44 -14.43
C THR A 341 -14.66 35.95 -14.67
N GLN A 342 -15.20 36.79 -13.79
CA GLN A 342 -14.97 38.25 -13.85
C GLN A 342 -13.56 38.64 -13.40
N ILE A 343 -13.00 37.92 -12.43
CA ILE A 343 -11.63 38.15 -11.93
C ILE A 343 -10.59 37.49 -12.86
N PHE A 344 -10.91 36.30 -13.38
CA PHE A 344 -10.05 35.48 -14.24
C PHE A 344 -10.82 35.02 -15.50
N PRO A 345 -10.86 35.84 -16.57
CA PRO A 345 -11.64 35.54 -17.77
C PRO A 345 -11.34 34.18 -18.41
N ASP A 346 -10.06 33.77 -18.46
CA ASP A 346 -9.64 32.49 -19.04
C ASP A 346 -10.20 31.26 -18.27
N TYR A 347 -10.64 31.43 -17.02
CA TYR A 347 -11.25 30.36 -16.22
C TYR A 347 -12.60 29.89 -16.78
N GLU A 348 -13.28 30.70 -17.61
CA GLU A 348 -14.53 30.31 -18.28
C GLU A 348 -14.31 29.05 -19.15
N ARG A 349 -13.16 28.96 -19.81
CA ARG A 349 -12.79 27.81 -20.64
C ARG A 349 -12.73 26.52 -19.81
N CYS A 350 -12.16 26.59 -18.60
CA CYS A 350 -12.07 25.45 -17.69
C CYS A 350 -13.46 24.92 -17.33
N LEU A 351 -14.43 25.80 -17.09
CA LEU A 351 -15.81 25.45 -16.76
C LEU A 351 -16.57 24.83 -17.95
N ILE A 352 -16.26 25.25 -19.18
CA ILE A 352 -16.81 24.66 -20.41
C ILE A 352 -16.28 23.23 -20.60
N ASP A 353 -14.96 23.03 -20.48
CA ASP A 353 -14.34 21.71 -20.66
C ASP A 353 -14.73 20.72 -19.54
N ASP A 354 -15.00 21.19 -18.32
CA ASP A 354 -15.59 20.39 -17.24
C ASP A 354 -17.03 19.94 -17.56
N LYS A 355 -17.89 20.85 -18.06
CA LYS A 355 -19.27 20.55 -18.47
C LYS A 355 -19.32 19.59 -19.67
N GLU A 356 -18.39 19.69 -20.60
CA GLU A 356 -18.22 18.74 -21.70
C GLU A 356 -17.90 17.34 -21.15
N LEU A 357 -16.93 17.21 -20.23
CA LEU A 357 -16.58 15.92 -19.62
C LEU A 357 -17.74 15.33 -18.80
N ILE A 358 -18.47 16.16 -18.04
CA ILE A 358 -19.65 15.75 -17.25
C ILE A 358 -20.75 15.18 -18.16
N SER A 359 -21.06 15.86 -19.27
CA SER A 359 -22.11 15.44 -20.20
C SER A 359 -21.71 14.26 -21.10
N SER A 360 -20.41 14.02 -21.30
CA SER A 360 -19.89 12.88 -22.05
C SER A 360 -20.03 11.54 -21.30
N THR A 361 -19.86 10.43 -22.03
CA THR A 361 -19.68 9.08 -21.44
C THR A 361 -18.25 8.83 -20.93
N GLN A 362 -17.30 9.73 -21.18
CA GLN A 362 -15.89 9.55 -20.79
C GLN A 362 -15.66 9.87 -19.31
N PHE A 363 -14.72 9.16 -18.68
CA PHE A 363 -14.34 9.37 -17.28
C PHE A 363 -13.15 10.32 -17.10
N PHE A 364 -12.34 10.51 -18.14
CA PHE A 364 -11.15 11.35 -18.12
C PHE A 364 -11.09 12.22 -19.37
N SER A 365 -10.47 13.40 -19.24
CA SER A 365 -10.11 14.26 -20.37
C SER A 365 -8.71 14.82 -20.14
N ILE A 366 -7.83 14.69 -21.15
CA ILE A 366 -6.47 15.21 -21.13
C ILE A 366 -6.37 16.26 -22.24
N LYS A 367 -6.13 17.51 -21.85
CA LYS A 367 -6.00 18.65 -22.77
C LYS A 367 -4.72 19.43 -22.46
N ARG A 368 -4.26 20.23 -23.42
CA ARG A 368 -3.29 21.29 -23.19
C ARG A 368 -4.03 22.60 -23.11
N GLU A 369 -3.80 23.34 -22.05
CA GLU A 369 -4.37 24.67 -21.81
C GLU A 369 -3.25 25.67 -21.60
N CYS A 370 -3.46 26.90 -22.06
CA CYS A 370 -2.53 28.00 -21.89
C CYS A 370 -3.17 29.00 -20.93
N PHE A 371 -2.46 29.35 -19.85
CA PHE A 371 -2.92 30.30 -18.83
C PHE A 371 -1.78 31.24 -18.49
N ASP A 372 -2.02 32.55 -18.55
CA ASP A 372 -0.99 33.61 -18.50
C ASP A 372 0.28 33.29 -19.34
N LYS A 373 0.06 32.88 -20.60
CA LYS A 373 1.09 32.54 -21.62
C LYS A 373 1.93 31.27 -21.34
N GLU A 374 1.78 30.64 -20.18
CA GLU A 374 2.43 29.36 -19.85
C GLU A 374 1.54 28.19 -20.30
N ASN A 375 2.15 27.10 -20.77
CA ASN A 375 1.41 25.90 -21.17
C ASN A 375 1.30 24.90 -20.01
N TYR A 376 0.13 24.32 -19.87
CA TYR A 376 -0.19 23.32 -18.85
C TYR A 376 -0.78 22.08 -19.51
N LYS A 377 -0.31 20.91 -19.09
CA LYS A 377 -0.99 19.65 -19.33
C LYS A 377 -2.06 19.50 -18.24
N VAL A 378 -3.33 19.54 -18.64
CA VAL A 378 -4.47 19.47 -17.74
C VAL A 378 -5.12 18.10 -17.86
N ILE A 379 -5.21 17.38 -16.74
CA ILE A 379 -5.90 16.10 -16.63
C ILE A 379 -7.14 16.31 -15.77
N ARG A 380 -8.30 16.09 -16.36
CA ARG A 380 -9.61 16.09 -15.68
C ARG A 380 -10.08 14.67 -15.46
N GLN A 381 -10.57 14.38 -14.26
CA GLN A 381 -11.23 13.13 -13.91
C GLN A 381 -12.64 13.42 -13.40
N LYS A 382 -13.62 12.73 -13.98
CA LYS A 382 -15.02 12.76 -13.54
C LYS A 382 -15.24 11.75 -12.43
N LEU A 383 -15.75 12.22 -11.30
CA LEU A 383 -16.18 11.41 -10.16
C LEU A 383 -17.70 11.56 -9.98
N ARG A 384 -18.40 10.48 -9.62
CA ARG A 384 -19.82 10.55 -9.21
C ARG A 384 -19.98 9.87 -7.86
N GLN A 385 -20.58 10.58 -6.91
CA GLN A 385 -20.83 10.10 -5.55
C GLN A 385 -22.19 10.63 -5.09
N ASN A 386 -23.09 9.74 -4.64
CA ASN A 386 -24.43 10.08 -4.14
C ASN A 386 -25.20 11.05 -5.06
N ASP A 387 -25.32 10.68 -6.34
CA ASP A 387 -25.89 11.46 -7.46
C ASP A 387 -25.25 12.83 -7.76
N GLN A 388 -24.25 13.25 -6.99
CA GLN A 388 -23.46 14.45 -7.28
C GLN A 388 -22.27 14.10 -8.18
N CYS A 389 -21.99 14.98 -9.14
CA CYS A 389 -20.87 14.85 -10.07
C CYS A 389 -19.80 15.88 -9.72
N PHE A 390 -18.54 15.46 -9.74
CA PHE A 390 -17.38 16.27 -9.44
C PHE A 390 -16.33 16.11 -10.55
N VAL A 391 -15.52 17.15 -10.75
CA VAL A 391 -14.36 17.10 -11.62
C VAL A 391 -13.12 17.42 -10.79
N ILE A 392 -12.24 16.44 -10.66
CA ILE A 392 -10.89 16.61 -10.12
C ILE A 392 -10.00 17.03 -11.29
N VAL A 393 -9.26 18.13 -11.13
CA VAL A 393 -8.39 18.66 -12.18
C VAL A 393 -6.97 18.77 -11.65
N SER A 394 -6.09 17.97 -12.22
CA SER A 394 -4.64 17.99 -11.99
C SER A 394 -3.98 18.77 -13.12
N ILE A 395 -3.34 19.87 -12.77
CA ILE A 395 -2.72 20.83 -13.69
C ILE A 395 -1.20 20.71 -13.50
N TYR A 396 -0.55 20.18 -14.53
CA TYR A 396 0.90 20.05 -14.60
C TYR A 396 1.43 21.19 -15.45
N LYS A 397 2.28 22.04 -14.88
CA LYS A 397 3.01 23.03 -15.65
C LYS A 397 3.94 22.31 -16.63
N GLU A 398 3.76 22.50 -17.94
CA GLU A 398 4.76 22.05 -18.90
C GLU A 398 5.95 23.01 -18.76
N GLU A 399 6.99 22.58 -18.03
CA GLU A 399 8.20 23.40 -17.83
C GLU A 399 8.74 23.90 -19.17
N HIS A 400 8.94 25.21 -19.29
CA HIS A 400 9.71 25.80 -20.38
C HIS A 400 11.19 25.35 -20.27
N GLY A 401 11.51 24.20 -20.86
CA GLY A 401 12.86 23.63 -20.90
C GLY A 401 13.00 22.62 -22.04
N GLY A 402 13.90 22.90 -22.99
CA GLY A 402 14.11 22.04 -24.16
C GLY A 402 14.74 20.69 -23.80
N SER A 403 14.47 19.69 -24.66
CA SER A 403 15.07 18.34 -24.71
C SER A 403 16.32 18.14 -23.85
N TYR A 404 16.18 17.52 -22.68
CA TYR A 404 17.30 17.19 -21.81
C TYR A 404 18.10 16.02 -22.37
N SER A 405 19.37 16.24 -22.70
CA SER A 405 20.26 15.19 -23.17
C SER A 405 20.74 14.35 -21.99
N THR A 406 20.24 13.11 -21.89
CA THR A 406 20.68 12.11 -20.93
C THR A 406 21.66 11.13 -21.59
N ASP A 407 22.55 10.57 -20.77
CA ASP A 407 23.43 9.47 -21.17
C ASP A 407 22.60 8.22 -21.48
N THR A 408 22.75 7.65 -22.68
CA THR A 408 21.90 6.54 -23.15
C THR A 408 22.17 5.21 -22.44
N LEU A 409 23.33 5.06 -21.80
CA LEU A 409 23.69 3.86 -21.04
C LEU A 409 23.15 3.92 -19.61
N THR A 410 23.47 5.01 -18.89
CA THR A 410 23.25 5.13 -17.44
C THR A 410 22.01 5.93 -17.04
N GLY A 411 21.38 6.63 -18.01
CA GLY A 411 20.27 7.55 -17.74
C GLY A 411 20.64 8.69 -16.78
N CYS A 412 21.92 9.07 -16.70
CA CYS A 412 22.39 10.26 -15.99
C CYS A 412 22.25 11.50 -16.87
N MET A 413 22.26 12.69 -16.28
CA MET A 413 22.34 13.93 -17.05
C MET A 413 23.71 14.04 -17.72
N LEU A 414 23.80 14.58 -18.93
CA LEU A 414 25.08 14.87 -19.58
C LEU A 414 25.64 16.23 -19.13
N ARG A 415 26.94 16.43 -19.36
CA ARG A 415 27.70 17.64 -19.00
C ARG A 415 27.03 18.96 -19.42
N ASP A 416 26.29 18.98 -20.53
CA ASP A 416 25.58 20.17 -21.02
C ASP A 416 24.53 20.70 -20.03
N TYR A 417 24.01 19.87 -19.13
CA TYR A 417 23.12 20.28 -18.04
C TYR A 417 23.75 21.38 -17.15
N LEU A 418 25.08 21.38 -16.99
CA LEU A 418 25.84 22.38 -16.23
C LEU A 418 25.95 23.76 -16.92
N THR A 419 25.58 23.85 -18.20
CA THR A 419 25.66 25.12 -18.95
C THR A 419 24.46 26.04 -18.71
N ARG A 420 23.37 25.47 -18.18
CA ARG A 420 22.09 26.14 -17.89
C ARG A 420 22.21 27.21 -16.80
N SER A 421 21.57 28.35 -17.02
CA SER A 421 21.55 29.48 -16.07
C SER A 421 20.72 29.21 -14.80
N ASP A 422 19.62 28.47 -14.92
CA ASP A 422 18.78 28.09 -13.77
C ASP A 422 19.47 27.10 -12.83
N ILE A 423 20.25 26.15 -13.38
CA ILE A 423 21.05 25.20 -12.60
C ILE A 423 22.17 25.91 -11.81
N LYS A 424 22.81 26.94 -12.41
CA LYS A 424 23.77 27.79 -11.70
C LYS A 424 23.17 28.47 -10.48
N MET A 425 21.96 29.02 -10.61
CA MET A 425 21.30 29.72 -9.51
C MET A 425 20.75 28.74 -8.47
N LYS A 426 20.24 27.57 -8.88
CA LYS A 426 19.70 26.53 -7.98
C LYS A 426 20.75 25.94 -7.04
N PHE A 427 21.97 25.71 -7.55
CA PHE A 427 23.06 25.09 -6.79
C PHE A 427 24.12 26.10 -6.30
N ARG A 428 23.77 27.39 -6.24
CA ARG A 428 24.56 28.40 -5.53
C ARG A 428 24.52 28.14 -4.02
N ASP A 429 25.66 28.28 -3.35
CA ASP A 429 25.83 28.01 -1.92
C ASP A 429 25.46 26.55 -1.53
N LYS A 430 25.64 25.61 -2.47
CA LYS A 430 25.38 24.17 -2.32
C LYS A 430 26.63 23.34 -2.58
N VAL A 431 26.66 22.11 -2.07
CA VAL A 431 27.81 21.20 -2.21
C VAL A 431 27.83 20.57 -3.60
N VAL A 432 28.96 20.73 -4.27
CA VAL A 432 29.32 20.06 -5.52
C VAL A 432 30.35 18.99 -5.21
N ALA A 433 30.15 17.78 -5.72
CA ALA A 433 31.11 16.70 -5.65
C ALA A 433 31.61 16.28 -7.05
N PHE A 434 32.91 16.03 -7.16
CA PHE A 434 33.50 15.34 -8.31
C PHE A 434 33.88 13.92 -7.89
N ILE A 435 33.64 12.95 -8.77
CA ILE A 435 33.75 11.51 -8.50
C ILE A 435 34.41 10.82 -9.69
N ASP A 436 35.34 9.90 -9.39
CA ASP A 436 36.09 9.11 -10.37
C ASP A 436 36.19 7.65 -9.90
N LEU A 437 35.95 6.69 -10.79
CA LEU A 437 35.95 5.26 -10.45
C LEU A 437 37.36 4.66 -10.35
N ASN A 438 37.73 4.24 -9.14
CA ASN A 438 38.94 3.48 -8.90
C ASN A 438 38.79 2.05 -9.42
N GLY A 439 39.75 1.59 -10.22
CA GLY A 439 39.81 0.20 -10.74
C GLY A 439 38.99 -0.06 -12.00
N PHE A 440 38.17 0.90 -12.46
CA PHE A 440 37.30 0.72 -13.64
C PHE A 440 38.06 0.34 -14.91
N LYS A 441 39.19 1.02 -15.19
CA LYS A 441 40.07 0.67 -16.31
C LYS A 441 40.54 -0.80 -16.25
N PHE A 442 40.89 -1.32 -15.08
CA PHE A 442 41.33 -2.71 -14.94
C PHE A 442 40.20 -3.69 -15.27
N ILE A 443 38.94 -3.35 -14.95
CA ILE A 443 37.77 -4.16 -15.32
C ILE A 443 37.62 -4.19 -16.84
N ASN A 444 37.68 -3.04 -17.52
CA ASN A 444 37.65 -2.96 -18.99
C ASN A 444 38.78 -3.79 -19.64
N ASP A 445 40.02 -3.58 -19.19
CA ASP A 445 41.21 -4.26 -19.72
C ASP A 445 41.17 -5.79 -19.47
N SER A 446 40.46 -6.27 -18.43
CA SER A 446 40.41 -7.69 -18.03
C SER A 446 39.17 -8.45 -18.51
N LYS A 447 38.01 -7.80 -18.56
CA LYS A 447 36.69 -8.43 -18.82
C LYS A 447 35.96 -7.83 -20.04
N GLY A 448 36.54 -6.82 -20.69
CA GLY A 448 35.97 -6.17 -21.88
C GLY A 448 35.04 -4.99 -21.56
N HIS A 449 34.83 -4.14 -22.55
CA HIS A 449 34.08 -2.89 -22.39
C HIS A 449 32.59 -3.10 -22.09
N GLU A 450 31.93 -4.10 -22.70
CA GLU A 450 30.51 -4.40 -22.40
C GLU A 450 30.30 -4.75 -20.91
N PHE A 451 31.21 -5.53 -20.32
CA PHE A 451 31.18 -5.84 -18.88
C PHE A 451 31.48 -4.60 -18.01
N GLY A 452 32.30 -3.66 -18.51
CA GLY A 452 32.49 -2.36 -17.89
C GLY A 452 31.22 -1.50 -17.93
N ASP A 453 30.50 -1.49 -19.05
CA ASP A 453 29.24 -0.76 -19.20
C ASP A 453 28.15 -1.31 -18.25
N ASP A 454 28.05 -2.63 -18.07
CA ASP A 454 27.21 -3.24 -17.03
C ASP A 454 27.60 -2.76 -15.62
N CYS A 455 28.90 -2.75 -15.30
CA CYS A 455 29.40 -2.25 -14.02
C CYS A 455 29.08 -0.75 -13.80
N LEU A 456 29.09 0.07 -14.86
CA LEU A 456 28.69 1.49 -14.79
C LEU A 456 27.19 1.65 -14.50
N VAL A 457 26.34 0.84 -15.12
CA VAL A 457 24.89 0.84 -14.86
C VAL A 457 24.60 0.42 -13.42
N GLU A 458 25.23 -0.64 -12.92
CA GLU A 458 25.09 -1.07 -11.53
C GLU A 458 25.60 -0.02 -10.54
N PHE A 459 26.78 0.55 -10.79
CA PHE A 459 27.33 1.67 -10.00
C PHE A 459 26.31 2.82 -9.91
N VAL A 460 25.80 3.29 -11.06
CA VAL A 460 24.85 4.41 -11.13
C VAL A 460 23.53 4.09 -10.41
N ASN A 461 23.02 2.87 -10.52
CA ASN A 461 21.79 2.47 -9.84
C ASN A 461 21.96 2.46 -8.31
N ILE A 462 23.05 1.87 -7.80
CA ILE A 462 23.38 1.90 -6.37
C ILE A 462 23.57 3.35 -5.90
N PHE A 463 24.24 4.19 -6.69
CA PHE A 463 24.45 5.60 -6.36
C PHE A 463 23.12 6.36 -6.28
N LYS A 464 22.25 6.26 -7.30
CA LYS A 464 20.94 6.91 -7.36
C LYS A 464 20.02 6.51 -6.20
N LEU A 465 20.04 5.23 -5.78
CA LEU A 465 19.28 4.75 -4.61
C LEU A 465 19.72 5.38 -3.27
N ASN A 466 20.92 5.96 -3.19
CA ASN A 466 21.41 6.68 -2.01
C ASN A 466 21.34 8.21 -2.17
N LEU A 467 20.80 8.72 -3.29
CA LEU A 467 20.55 10.13 -3.53
C LEU A 467 19.07 10.47 -3.33
N ARG A 468 18.76 11.75 -3.05
CA ARG A 468 17.40 12.31 -3.19
C ARG A 468 17.10 12.59 -4.67
N TYR A 469 17.21 11.55 -5.49
CA TYR A 469 17.14 11.61 -6.95
C TYR A 469 15.72 11.87 -7.47
N THR A 470 14.70 11.56 -6.67
CA THR A 470 13.31 11.92 -6.95
C THR A 470 13.11 13.44 -6.83
N HIS A 471 12.72 14.05 -7.94
CA HIS A 471 12.25 15.45 -8.04
C HIS A 471 13.34 16.52 -7.75
N SER A 472 14.51 16.33 -8.37
CA SER A 472 15.49 17.40 -8.67
C SER A 472 16.31 17.98 -7.49
N ASN A 473 16.34 17.33 -6.33
CA ASN A 473 17.11 17.76 -5.17
C ASN A 473 18.60 17.39 -5.29
N ASP A 474 18.92 16.11 -5.43
CA ASP A 474 20.30 15.66 -5.73
C ASP A 474 20.38 15.27 -7.22
N VAL A 475 21.27 15.89 -8.00
CA VAL A 475 21.43 15.63 -9.44
C VAL A 475 22.76 14.92 -9.72
N LEU A 476 22.68 13.75 -10.37
CA LEU A 476 23.84 12.98 -10.85
C LEU A 476 24.07 13.21 -12.34
N ILE A 477 25.28 13.64 -12.68
CA ILE A 477 25.72 14.04 -14.03
C ILE A 477 26.89 13.15 -14.43
N ARG A 478 26.81 12.50 -15.60
CA ARG A 478 27.96 11.82 -16.20
C ARG A 478 28.82 12.88 -16.90
N TYR A 479 30.02 13.11 -16.37
CA TYR A 479 30.91 14.18 -16.83
C TYR A 479 31.92 13.68 -17.87
N GLY A 480 32.38 12.44 -17.70
CA GLY A 480 33.28 11.72 -18.58
C GLY A 480 32.91 10.22 -18.68
N GLY A 481 33.86 9.37 -19.03
CA GLY A 481 33.61 7.92 -19.16
C GLY A 481 33.26 7.27 -17.82
N ASP A 482 34.18 7.42 -16.86
CA ASP A 482 34.15 6.98 -15.46
C ASP A 482 34.14 8.15 -14.45
N GLU A 483 33.97 9.37 -14.95
CA GLU A 483 33.89 10.61 -14.17
C GLU A 483 32.43 11.08 -14.01
N PHE A 484 32.06 11.43 -12.78
CA PHE A 484 30.71 11.90 -12.43
C PHE A 484 30.78 13.19 -11.60
N VAL A 485 29.79 14.06 -11.81
CA VAL A 485 29.54 15.24 -10.98
C VAL A 485 28.21 15.06 -10.25
N VAL A 486 28.18 15.37 -8.96
CA VAL A 486 26.95 15.40 -8.17
C VAL A 486 26.70 16.82 -7.67
N LEU A 487 25.51 17.33 -7.94
CA LEU A 487 25.02 18.58 -7.35
C LEU A 487 24.05 18.19 -6.23
N PHE A 488 24.40 18.47 -4.98
CA PHE A 488 23.54 18.16 -3.83
C PHE A 488 22.75 19.39 -3.42
N ASP A 489 21.43 19.28 -3.17
CA ASP A 489 20.67 20.33 -2.50
C ASP A 489 20.95 20.33 -0.98
N SER A 490 22.18 20.63 -0.61
CA SER A 490 22.68 20.79 0.76
C SER A 490 23.82 21.80 0.75
N SER A 491 23.94 22.61 1.81
CA SER A 491 25.10 23.47 2.08
C SER A 491 26.09 22.83 3.07
N ASP A 492 25.73 21.69 3.68
CA ASP A 492 26.54 20.98 4.66
C ASP A 492 27.53 20.02 3.97
N ALA A 493 28.78 20.48 3.81
CA ALA A 493 29.85 19.69 3.20
C ALA A 493 30.28 18.48 4.05
N GLU A 494 30.18 18.56 5.39
CA GLU A 494 30.59 17.47 6.28
C GLU A 494 29.59 16.31 6.22
N ALA A 495 28.30 16.61 6.25
CA ALA A 495 27.25 15.61 6.03
C ALA A 495 27.33 14.97 4.64
N ILE A 496 27.67 15.73 3.60
CA ILE A 496 27.84 15.19 2.25
C ILE A 496 29.11 14.32 2.13
N ASN A 497 30.22 14.68 2.78
CA ASN A 497 31.42 13.84 2.86
C ASN A 497 31.10 12.50 3.53
N ASN A 498 30.51 12.53 4.72
CA ASN A 498 30.07 11.34 5.44
C ASN A 498 29.10 10.48 4.58
N LYS A 499 28.19 11.11 3.83
CA LYS A 499 27.28 10.41 2.90
C LYS A 499 28.04 9.72 1.77
N LEU A 500 29.02 10.40 1.15
CA LEU A 500 29.83 9.85 0.06
C LEU A 500 30.74 8.71 0.51
N GLU A 501 31.35 8.80 1.69
CA GLU A 501 32.13 7.70 2.28
C GLU A 501 31.26 6.46 2.50
N ASN A 502 30.06 6.62 3.06
CA ASN A 502 29.10 5.53 3.24
C ASN A 502 28.63 4.91 1.90
N ILE A 503 28.43 5.71 0.86
CA ILE A 503 28.10 5.22 -0.48
C ILE A 503 29.30 4.44 -1.08
N ASN A 504 30.52 4.93 -0.90
CA ASN A 504 31.75 4.28 -1.36
C ASN A 504 31.98 2.92 -0.69
N ALA A 505 31.74 2.83 0.63
CA ALA A 505 31.83 1.58 1.38
C ALA A 505 30.79 0.54 0.89
N LYS A 506 29.55 0.97 0.61
CA LYS A 506 28.51 0.09 0.04
C LYS A 506 28.89 -0.43 -1.35
N ILE A 507 29.37 0.45 -2.22
CA ILE A 507 29.77 0.11 -3.60
C ILE A 507 30.98 -0.83 -3.59
N SER A 508 32.02 -0.50 -2.82
CA SER A 508 33.21 -1.35 -2.66
C SER A 508 32.82 -2.77 -2.25
N ARG A 509 32.00 -2.90 -1.20
CA ARG A 509 31.52 -4.21 -0.71
C ARG A 509 30.67 -4.97 -1.73
N TYR A 510 29.81 -4.27 -2.49
CA TYR A 510 28.97 -4.89 -3.52
C TYR A 510 29.81 -5.47 -4.67
N PHE A 511 30.82 -4.74 -5.14
CA PHE A 511 31.71 -5.23 -6.20
C PHE A 511 32.71 -6.27 -5.70
N GLU A 512 33.20 -6.18 -4.46
CA GLU A 512 34.04 -7.22 -3.84
C GLU A 512 33.33 -8.58 -3.79
N GLN A 513 32.02 -8.61 -3.52
CA GLN A 513 31.20 -9.84 -3.58
C GLN A 513 31.11 -10.46 -4.99
N LYS A 514 31.42 -9.70 -6.04
CA LYS A 514 31.51 -10.15 -7.44
C LYS A 514 32.95 -10.41 -7.90
N GLU A 515 33.90 -10.48 -6.96
CA GLU A 515 35.34 -10.59 -7.23
C GLU A 515 35.90 -9.42 -8.05
N LEU A 516 35.29 -8.23 -7.91
CA LEU A 516 35.67 -7.00 -8.60
C LEU A 516 36.17 -5.95 -7.60
N LYS A 517 37.27 -5.26 -7.95
CA LYS A 517 37.75 -4.11 -7.18
C LYS A 517 37.29 -2.82 -7.84
N LEU A 518 36.04 -2.44 -7.59
CA LEU A 518 35.47 -1.16 -8.01
C LEU A 518 35.07 -0.34 -6.79
N SER A 519 35.65 0.85 -6.67
CA SER A 519 35.29 1.88 -5.69
C SER A 519 35.37 3.24 -6.38
N PHE A 520 35.22 4.35 -5.64
CA PHE A 520 35.46 5.67 -6.21
C PHE A 520 36.31 6.56 -5.31
N SER A 521 37.01 7.50 -5.93
CA SER A 521 37.60 8.65 -5.27
C SER A 521 36.66 9.83 -5.46
N PHE A 522 36.56 10.71 -4.46
CA PHE A 522 35.74 11.91 -4.56
C PHE A 522 36.39 13.11 -3.89
N GLY A 523 35.96 14.30 -4.28
CA GLY A 523 36.25 15.57 -3.63
C GLY A 523 35.00 16.44 -3.63
N THR A 524 34.82 17.23 -2.58
CA THR A 524 33.65 18.11 -2.42
C THR A 524 34.09 19.55 -2.22
N VAL A 525 33.28 20.49 -2.70
CA VAL A 525 33.42 21.92 -2.39
C VAL A 525 32.04 22.54 -2.21
N LEU A 526 31.94 23.59 -1.40
CA LEU A 526 30.77 24.46 -1.38
C LEU A 526 30.87 25.39 -2.60
N ASN A 527 29.82 25.46 -3.42
CA ASN A 527 29.76 26.31 -4.61
C ASN A 527 29.42 27.77 -4.22
N ASP A 528 30.40 28.47 -3.65
CA ASP A 528 30.34 29.86 -3.22
C ASP A 528 30.61 30.87 -4.36
N ILE A 529 31.20 30.41 -5.46
CA ILE A 529 31.41 31.17 -6.70
C ILE A 529 30.15 31.05 -7.59
N ASP A 530 29.75 32.13 -8.26
CA ASP A 530 28.74 32.14 -9.35
C ASP A 530 29.19 31.36 -10.63
N ASP A 531 30.18 30.48 -10.51
CA ASP A 531 30.70 29.61 -11.56
C ASP A 531 30.90 28.17 -11.04
N ILE A 532 29.86 27.34 -11.26
CA ILE A 532 29.91 25.89 -11.03
C ILE A 532 31.12 25.22 -11.71
N LYS A 533 31.64 25.75 -12.82
CA LYS A 533 32.83 25.16 -13.47
C LYS A 533 34.11 25.35 -12.65
N GLY A 534 34.25 26.48 -11.96
CA GLY A 534 35.32 26.71 -10.98
C GLY A 534 35.22 25.73 -9.82
N SER A 535 34.04 25.58 -9.24
CA SER A 535 33.77 24.65 -8.14
C SER A 535 34.02 23.18 -8.52
N ILE A 536 33.59 22.77 -9.72
CA ILE A 536 33.90 21.44 -10.27
C ILE A 536 35.42 21.20 -10.33
N LYS A 537 36.21 22.20 -10.74
CA LYS A 537 37.66 22.08 -10.79
C LYS A 537 38.28 21.94 -9.39
N ILE A 538 37.80 22.69 -8.40
CA ILE A 538 38.28 22.57 -7.01
C ILE A 538 37.93 21.18 -6.44
N ALA A 539 36.73 20.67 -6.73
CA ALA A 539 36.32 19.33 -6.34
C ALA A 539 37.16 18.23 -7.01
N ASP A 540 37.55 18.41 -8.28
CA ASP A 540 38.48 17.54 -9.02
C ASP A 540 39.90 17.56 -8.42
N ASP A 541 40.46 18.74 -8.13
CA ASP A 541 41.77 18.89 -7.46
C ASP A 541 41.79 18.16 -6.09
N VAL A 542 40.70 18.25 -5.29
CA VAL A 542 40.54 17.52 -4.02
C VAL A 542 40.37 16.01 -4.24
N MET A 543 39.58 15.60 -5.24
CA MET A 543 39.41 14.20 -5.62
C MET A 543 40.75 13.56 -5.98
N TYR A 544 41.59 14.26 -6.73
CA TYR A 544 42.88 13.77 -7.21
C TYR A 544 43.86 13.49 -6.06
N GLU A 545 43.89 14.32 -5.02
CA GLU A 545 44.70 14.03 -3.81
C GLU A 545 44.16 12.83 -3.02
N ASN A 546 42.84 12.67 -2.89
CA ASN A 546 42.24 11.46 -2.32
C ASN A 546 42.59 10.20 -3.14
N LYS A 547 42.55 10.31 -4.48
CA LYS A 547 42.90 9.23 -5.42
C LYS A 547 44.36 8.80 -5.28
N LYS A 548 45.30 9.73 -5.12
CA LYS A 548 46.71 9.40 -4.80
C LYS A 548 46.85 8.61 -3.51
N GLN A 549 46.13 9.00 -2.45
CA GLN A 549 46.19 8.29 -1.17
C GLN A 549 45.67 6.86 -1.29
N PHE A 550 44.62 6.62 -2.09
CA PHE A 550 44.09 5.28 -2.37
C PHE A 550 45.12 4.38 -3.05
N TYR A 551 45.78 4.85 -4.11
CA TYR A 551 46.80 4.05 -4.82
C TYR A 551 48.09 3.85 -4.00
N ASN A 552 48.49 4.83 -3.19
CA ASN A 552 49.64 4.70 -2.28
C ASN A 552 49.38 3.67 -1.17
N LYS A 553 48.17 3.62 -0.61
CA LYS A 553 47.75 2.59 0.38
C LYS A 553 47.59 1.20 -0.24
N SER A 554 47.35 1.11 -1.55
CA SER A 554 47.19 -0.16 -2.28
C SER A 554 48.51 -0.72 -2.83
N SER A 555 49.63 -0.01 -2.59
CA SER A 555 50.99 -0.36 -3.05
C SER A 555 51.93 -0.72 -1.89
N GLN A 556 51.38 -0.90 -0.69
CA GLN A 556 52.01 -1.47 0.51
C GLN A 556 51.31 -2.79 0.85
#